data_AF-A0A4Q2ZSU7-F1
#
_entry.id   AF-A0A4Q2ZSU7-F1
#
_cell.length_a   1.000
_cell.length_b   1.000
_cell.length_c   1.000
_cell.angle_alpha   90.00
_cell.angle_beta   90.00
_cell.angle_gamma   90.00
#
_symmetry.space_group_name_H-M   'P 1'
#
loop_
_entity.id
_entity.type
_entity.pdbx_description
1 polymer ?
#
loop_
_entity_poly.entity_id
_entity_poly.type
_entity_poly.pdbx_seq_one_letter_code
_entity_poly.pdbx_strand_id
1 'polypeptide(L)'
;MLEESSLMEQKLRGMLQYAPVALIEISMHGEVLEKNLKAEDWMKYLEPAIGLQALNIFPALEWIRPQLSQQITQFAKKIGVVFSDMFILSPDGTSERYFNITAHKQFDGTFMVTIDDITERQQREKAVRQAELEIAVEQGKYEIAADVLHDIGNAIVGFGSYLTRIKRMQDQHTLDNLQKLAGFFEAQQAAFATTLGDAKAKAVTDMLKGILRSQQEKDSEIANAVQEQLNIISHVQEILNIQRQYVSGHESHERKPVNLRSIINDSVSMLYATCQKRGIMISLSITANDPIIKGDRTKLMQVLLNVMKNSMEAIAHDAREKTIEIELAQTMEHALVLKITDTGTGFDEATGNNMFKRGFTTKSSGTGLGLYNCKTIIESHAGTIRIDSEGPGSGARTTIEFRPA
;
A
#
# COMPACT_ATOMS: atom_id res chain seq x y z
N MET A 1 21.44 63.88 -21.20
CA MET A 1 21.63 63.09 -22.44
C MET A 1 23.05 62.57 -22.63
N LEU A 2 24.11 63.38 -22.84
CA LEU A 2 25.49 62.84 -23.01
C LEU A 2 26.08 62.21 -21.73
N GLU A 3 25.86 62.82 -20.57
CA GLU A 3 26.33 62.27 -19.27
C GLU A 3 25.55 61.02 -18.83
N GLU A 4 24.25 60.94 -19.13
CA GLU A 4 23.42 59.76 -18.85
C GLU A 4 23.80 58.55 -19.72
N SER A 5 24.17 58.79 -20.99
CA SER A 5 24.65 57.75 -21.90
C SER A 5 25.96 57.13 -21.41
N SER A 6 26.88 57.96 -20.91
CA SER A 6 28.17 57.50 -20.38
C SER A 6 28.02 56.71 -19.08
N LEU A 7 27.13 57.13 -18.18
CA LEU A 7 26.87 56.40 -16.93
C LEU A 7 26.17 55.06 -17.18
N MET A 8 25.26 55.00 -18.15
CA MET A 8 24.55 53.77 -18.54
C MET A 8 25.52 52.75 -19.14
N GLU A 9 26.44 53.19 -19.99
CA GLU A 9 27.49 52.35 -20.59
C GLU A 9 28.44 51.79 -19.52
N GLN A 10 28.88 52.61 -18.57
CA GLN A 10 29.71 52.15 -17.45
C GLN A 10 29.00 51.11 -16.58
N LYS A 11 27.70 51.30 -16.29
CA LYS A 11 26.90 50.32 -15.54
C LYS A 11 26.76 49.00 -16.30
N LEU A 12 26.47 49.05 -17.61
CA LEU A 12 26.34 47.86 -18.45
C LEU A 12 27.66 47.08 -18.51
N ARG A 13 28.79 47.79 -18.69
CA ARG A 13 30.13 47.18 -18.70
C ARG A 13 30.44 46.51 -17.37
N GLY A 14 30.10 47.14 -16.26
CA GLY A 14 30.20 46.54 -14.93
C GLY A 14 29.38 45.25 -14.79
N MET A 15 28.13 45.25 -15.26
CA MET A 15 27.27 44.05 -15.22
C MET A 15 27.81 42.90 -16.08
N LEU A 16 28.34 43.19 -17.27
CA LEU A 16 28.95 42.19 -18.16
C LEU A 16 30.26 41.63 -17.59
N GLN A 17 31.07 42.48 -16.95
CA GLN A 17 32.35 42.10 -16.35
C GLN A 17 32.21 41.04 -15.25
N TYR A 18 31.12 41.11 -14.47
CA TYR A 18 30.81 40.20 -13.36
C TYR A 18 29.70 39.18 -13.69
N ALA A 19 29.35 39.02 -14.96
CA ALA A 19 28.38 38.01 -15.36
C ALA A 19 28.85 36.59 -14.94
N PRO A 20 27.94 35.71 -14.49
CA PRO A 20 28.30 34.38 -14.02
C PRO A 20 28.73 33.41 -15.13
N VAL A 21 28.60 33.83 -16.40
CA VAL A 21 28.96 33.10 -17.61
C VAL A 21 30.22 33.73 -18.21
N ALA A 22 31.12 32.92 -18.76
CA ALA A 22 32.28 33.43 -19.49
C ALA A 22 31.82 34.04 -20.82
N LEU A 23 32.15 35.31 -21.05
CA LEU A 23 31.84 36.04 -22.27
C LEU A 23 33.14 36.44 -22.97
N ILE A 24 33.25 36.10 -24.25
CA ILE A 24 34.45 36.34 -25.07
C ILE A 24 34.01 36.91 -26.41
N GLU A 25 34.35 38.16 -26.68
CA GLU A 25 34.21 38.74 -28.01
C GLU A 25 35.42 38.37 -28.85
N ILE A 26 35.19 37.90 -30.07
CA ILE A 26 36.22 37.50 -31.01
C ILE A 26 36.02 38.09 -32.40
N SER A 27 37.13 38.27 -33.12
CA SER A 27 37.10 38.58 -34.55
C SER A 27 36.75 37.35 -35.39
N MET A 28 36.50 37.55 -36.70
CA MET A 28 36.32 36.47 -37.67
C MET A 28 37.53 35.51 -37.81
N HIS A 29 38.69 35.88 -37.26
CA HIS A 29 39.92 35.09 -37.23
C HIS A 29 40.20 34.46 -35.86
N GLY A 30 39.26 34.58 -34.91
CA GLY A 30 39.36 33.97 -33.57
C GLY A 30 40.14 34.78 -32.55
N GLU A 31 40.59 35.99 -32.92
CA GLU A 31 41.33 36.87 -32.02
C GLU A 31 40.39 37.42 -30.94
N VAL A 32 40.81 37.36 -29.67
CA VAL A 32 40.02 37.83 -28.54
C VAL A 32 40.08 39.36 -28.49
N LEU A 33 38.92 40.01 -28.69
CA LEU A 33 38.74 41.46 -28.67
C LEU A 33 38.45 41.97 -27.26
N GLU A 34 37.46 41.37 -26.61
CA GLU A 34 37.09 41.65 -25.21
C GLU A 34 36.73 40.34 -24.48
N LYS A 35 36.88 40.33 -23.16
CA LYS A 35 36.48 39.22 -22.30
C LYS A 35 36.13 39.71 -20.90
N ASN A 36 35.22 39.01 -20.23
CA ASN A 36 34.91 39.27 -18.83
C ASN A 36 35.82 38.46 -17.88
N LEU A 37 35.69 38.69 -16.56
CA LEU A 37 36.53 38.01 -15.56
C LEU A 37 36.34 36.49 -15.60
N LYS A 38 35.10 36.02 -15.76
CA LYS A 38 34.79 34.59 -15.81
C LYS A 38 35.44 33.89 -17.01
N ALA A 39 35.51 34.57 -18.15
CA ALA A 39 36.22 34.10 -19.33
C ALA A 39 37.73 34.06 -19.14
N GLU A 40 38.31 35.03 -18.42
CA GLU A 40 39.73 35.02 -18.08
C GLU A 40 40.08 33.82 -17.20
N ASP A 41 39.27 33.53 -16.17
CA ASP A 41 39.45 32.37 -15.30
C ASP A 41 39.34 31.06 -16.08
N TRP A 42 38.38 30.96 -17.00
CA TRP A 42 38.20 29.79 -17.86
C TRP A 42 39.38 29.58 -18.83
N MET A 43 39.90 30.64 -19.44
CA MET A 43 41.06 30.55 -20.33
C MET A 43 42.31 30.08 -19.57
N LYS A 44 42.55 30.61 -18.36
CA LYS A 44 43.64 30.15 -17.47
C LYS A 44 43.48 28.68 -17.11
N TYR A 45 42.25 28.21 -16.90
CA TYR A 45 41.97 26.81 -16.61
C TYR A 45 42.32 25.87 -17.77
N LEU A 46 42.17 26.32 -19.02
CA LEU A 46 42.50 25.54 -20.22
C LEU A 46 43.96 25.66 -20.69
N GLU A 47 44.67 26.70 -20.27
CA GLU A 47 46.03 26.98 -20.69
C GLU A 47 46.99 25.79 -20.49
N PRO A 48 46.98 25.05 -19.36
CA PRO A 48 47.84 23.88 -19.18
C PRO A 48 47.50 22.70 -20.09
N ALA A 49 46.24 22.58 -20.54
CA ALA A 49 45.76 21.45 -21.32
C ALA A 49 45.95 21.64 -22.83
N ILE A 50 45.88 22.88 -23.33
CA ILE A 50 45.83 23.18 -24.77
C ILE A 50 46.97 24.14 -25.20
N GLY A 51 47.72 24.72 -24.27
CA GLY A 51 48.77 25.70 -24.59
C GLY A 51 48.20 26.99 -25.20
N LEU A 52 47.06 27.42 -24.70
CA LEU A 52 46.27 28.54 -25.22
C LEU A 52 47.07 29.85 -25.12
N GLN A 53 47.48 30.41 -26.27
CA GLN A 53 47.99 31.77 -26.29
C GLN A 53 46.78 32.70 -26.08
N ALA A 54 46.82 33.55 -25.06
CA ALA A 54 45.70 34.40 -24.57
C ALA A 54 45.08 35.39 -25.59
N LEU A 55 45.49 35.31 -26.86
CA LEU A 55 45.13 36.17 -27.97
C LEU A 55 44.19 35.49 -28.99
N ASN A 56 44.10 34.16 -29.07
CA ASN A 56 43.23 33.48 -30.05
C ASN A 56 42.55 32.21 -29.50
N ILE A 57 41.23 32.10 -29.67
CA ILE A 57 40.42 31.00 -29.13
C ILE A 57 40.22 29.81 -30.08
N PHE A 58 40.52 29.95 -31.38
CA PHE A 58 40.25 28.88 -32.36
C PHE A 58 40.92 27.54 -32.04
N PRO A 59 42.18 27.48 -31.55
CA PRO A 59 42.78 26.21 -31.12
C PRO A 59 41.98 25.50 -30.02
N ALA A 60 41.39 26.27 -29.10
CA ALA A 60 40.56 25.75 -28.04
C ALA A 60 39.24 25.17 -28.58
N LEU A 61 38.62 25.86 -29.54
CA LEU A 61 37.40 25.40 -30.19
C LEU A 61 37.63 24.11 -30.98
N GLU A 62 38.74 24.02 -31.73
CA GLU A 62 39.09 22.81 -32.49
C GLU A 62 39.45 21.62 -31.58
N TRP A 63 40.06 21.90 -30.41
CA TRP A 63 40.30 20.88 -29.39
C TRP A 63 39.00 20.33 -28.79
N ILE A 64 38.01 21.20 -28.55
CA ILE A 64 36.68 20.80 -28.05
C ILE A 64 35.97 19.91 -29.08
N ARG A 65 35.89 20.37 -30.33
CA ARG A 65 35.33 19.60 -31.44
C ARG A 65 35.93 20.11 -32.75
N PRO A 66 36.36 19.20 -33.64
CA PRO A 66 36.85 19.59 -34.96
C PRO A 66 35.80 20.40 -35.74
N GLN A 67 36.26 21.39 -36.51
CA GLN A 67 35.50 22.26 -37.42
C GLN A 67 34.67 23.38 -36.76
N LEU A 68 34.70 23.56 -35.44
CA LEU A 68 33.98 24.66 -34.78
C LEU A 68 34.49 26.04 -35.23
N SER A 69 35.80 26.19 -35.45
CA SER A 69 36.36 27.45 -35.96
C SER A 69 35.89 27.75 -37.38
N GLN A 70 35.81 26.71 -38.23
CA GLN A 70 35.34 26.82 -39.61
C GLN A 70 33.87 27.27 -39.66
N GLN A 71 33.02 26.79 -38.74
CA GLN A 71 31.62 27.21 -38.68
C GLN A 71 31.48 28.72 -38.39
N ILE A 72 32.37 29.29 -37.57
CA ILE A 72 32.42 30.74 -37.31
C ILE A 72 32.82 31.48 -38.59
N THR A 73 33.90 31.07 -39.24
CA THR A 73 34.41 31.76 -40.45
C THR A 73 33.43 31.66 -41.63
N GLN A 74 32.66 30.58 -41.74
CA GLN A 74 31.71 30.34 -42.83
C GLN A 74 30.28 30.81 -42.53
N PHE A 75 30.04 31.43 -41.37
CA PHE A 75 28.71 31.86 -40.97
C PHE A 75 28.22 33.07 -41.79
N ALA A 76 27.31 32.83 -42.73
CA ALA A 76 26.85 33.84 -43.70
C ALA A 76 25.74 34.77 -43.19
N LYS A 77 25.02 34.41 -42.11
CA LYS A 77 23.90 35.23 -41.60
C LYS A 77 24.42 36.48 -40.90
N LYS A 78 23.65 37.57 -40.95
CA LYS A 78 24.01 38.84 -40.27
C LYS A 78 24.01 38.72 -38.75
N ILE A 79 23.05 38.00 -38.19
CA ILE A 79 22.89 37.74 -36.75
C ILE A 79 22.40 36.29 -36.58
N GLY A 80 22.86 35.61 -35.53
CA GLY A 80 22.33 34.29 -35.15
C GLY A 80 23.31 33.44 -34.38
N VAL A 81 22.82 32.29 -33.89
CA VAL A 81 23.65 31.26 -33.26
C VAL A 81 24.42 30.53 -34.36
N VAL A 82 25.75 30.48 -34.21
CA VAL A 82 26.65 29.74 -35.09
C VAL A 82 26.62 28.27 -34.70
N PHE A 83 26.90 27.98 -33.43
CA PHE A 83 26.81 26.65 -32.85
C PHE A 83 26.49 26.72 -31.35
N SER A 84 26.01 25.60 -30.81
CA SER A 84 25.86 25.37 -29.37
C SER A 84 26.21 23.92 -29.10
N ASP A 85 27.23 23.70 -28.26
CA ASP A 85 27.80 22.37 -28.04
C ASP A 85 28.20 22.16 -26.58
N MET A 86 28.06 20.91 -26.14
CA MET A 86 28.48 20.48 -24.82
C MET A 86 29.80 19.70 -24.91
N PHE A 87 30.70 19.94 -23.97
CA PHE A 87 31.94 19.19 -23.83
C PHE A 87 32.30 18.93 -22.36
N ILE A 88 33.15 17.94 -22.15
CA ILE A 88 33.55 17.47 -20.83
C ILE A 88 35.06 17.70 -20.68
N LEU A 89 35.45 18.32 -19.58
CA LEU A 89 36.84 18.49 -19.18
C LEU A 89 37.14 17.61 -17.97
N SER A 90 38.23 16.85 -18.03
CA SER A 90 38.76 16.10 -16.90
C SER A 90 40.28 16.25 -16.82
N PRO A 91 40.79 17.38 -16.28
CA PRO A 91 42.23 17.66 -16.27
C PRO A 91 43.03 16.66 -15.42
N ASP A 92 42.45 16.19 -14.31
CA ASP A 92 43.09 15.26 -13.36
C ASP A 92 42.64 13.80 -13.56
N GLY A 93 41.87 13.51 -14.62
CA GLY A 93 41.30 12.20 -14.92
C GLY A 93 40.25 11.68 -13.93
N THR A 94 39.94 12.43 -12.88
CA THR A 94 39.08 12.00 -11.76
C THR A 94 37.81 12.83 -11.59
N SER A 95 37.85 14.12 -11.94
CA SER A 95 36.71 15.03 -11.82
C SER A 95 36.25 15.51 -13.19
N GLU A 96 35.09 15.05 -13.64
CA GLU A 96 34.46 15.53 -14.87
C GLU A 96 33.73 16.85 -14.63
N ARG A 97 34.09 17.87 -15.41
CA ARG A 97 33.35 19.13 -15.51
C ARG A 97 32.65 19.24 -16.85
N TYR A 98 31.41 19.72 -16.83
CA TYR A 98 30.55 19.82 -18.00
C TYR A 98 30.41 21.29 -18.38
N PHE A 99 30.72 21.61 -19.62
CA PHE A 99 30.63 22.97 -20.13
C PHE A 99 29.73 23.01 -21.36
N ASN A 100 28.93 24.07 -21.46
CA ASN A 100 28.19 24.40 -22.66
C ASN A 100 28.83 25.63 -23.31
N ILE A 101 29.28 25.48 -24.55
CA ILE A 101 29.85 26.56 -25.35
C ILE A 101 28.90 26.95 -26.47
N THR A 102 28.68 28.24 -26.64
CA THR A 102 27.81 28.75 -27.70
C THR A 102 28.46 29.95 -28.36
N ALA A 103 28.58 29.90 -29.68
CA ALA A 103 29.06 31.02 -30.47
C ALA A 103 27.88 31.68 -31.19
N HIS A 104 27.80 33.00 -31.13
CA HIS A 104 26.75 33.75 -31.79
C HIS A 104 27.30 35.02 -32.44
N LYS A 105 26.80 35.35 -33.64
CA LYS A 105 27.10 36.61 -34.33
C LYS A 105 26.05 37.64 -33.93
N GLN A 106 26.47 38.75 -33.32
CA GLN A 106 25.59 39.86 -32.91
C GLN A 106 25.82 41.13 -33.72
N PHE A 107 27.06 41.35 -34.15
CA PHE A 107 27.48 42.49 -34.97
C PHE A 107 28.25 42.00 -36.19
N ASP A 108 28.43 42.88 -37.18
CA ASP A 108 29.19 42.49 -38.37
C ASP A 108 30.69 42.45 -38.06
N GLY A 109 31.35 41.39 -38.48
CA GLY A 109 32.79 41.16 -38.22
C GLY A 109 33.15 40.64 -36.82
N THR A 110 32.24 40.61 -35.84
CA THR A 110 32.50 40.09 -34.49
C THR A 110 31.54 38.98 -34.06
N PHE A 111 32.05 38.08 -33.23
CA PHE A 111 31.31 36.96 -32.66
C PHE A 111 31.48 36.96 -31.16
N MET A 112 30.46 36.49 -30.46
CA MET A 112 30.46 36.34 -29.02
C MET A 112 30.40 34.85 -28.70
N VAL A 113 31.40 34.38 -27.97
CA VAL A 113 31.49 33.03 -27.46
C VAL A 113 31.16 33.06 -25.98
N THR A 114 30.14 32.30 -25.61
CA THR A 114 29.69 32.15 -24.24
C THR A 114 30.01 30.76 -23.75
N ILE A 115 30.60 30.64 -22.57
CA ILE A 115 30.89 29.35 -21.94
C ILE A 115 30.25 29.33 -20.54
N ASP A 116 29.39 28.34 -20.35
CA ASP A 116 28.66 28.13 -19.10
C ASP A 116 29.11 26.82 -18.44
N ASP A 117 29.44 26.87 -17.15
CA ASP A 117 29.79 25.70 -16.36
C ASP A 117 28.50 25.06 -15.84
N ILE A 118 28.09 23.98 -16.50
CA ILE A 118 26.84 23.27 -16.23
C ILE A 118 27.07 22.01 -15.38
N THR A 119 28.25 21.88 -14.75
CA THR A 119 28.64 20.68 -13.99
C THR A 119 27.65 20.34 -12.90
N GLU A 120 27.31 21.30 -12.02
CA GLU A 120 26.36 21.05 -10.93
C GLU A 120 24.97 20.67 -11.44
N ARG A 121 24.54 21.28 -12.56
CA ARG A 121 23.24 21.00 -13.16
C ARG A 121 23.20 19.59 -13.73
N GLN A 122 24.25 19.18 -14.46
CA GLN A 122 24.36 17.82 -15.00
C GLN A 122 24.44 16.76 -13.89
N GLN A 123 25.19 17.02 -12.82
CA GLN A 123 25.26 16.12 -11.68
C GLN A 123 23.91 15.99 -10.97
N ARG A 124 23.18 17.10 -10.79
CA ARG A 124 21.82 17.08 -10.24
C ARG A 124 20.85 16.31 -11.14
N GLU A 125 20.86 16.55 -12.46
CA GLU A 125 20.00 15.84 -13.42
C GLU A 125 20.28 14.32 -13.41
N LYS A 126 21.56 13.91 -13.37
CA LYS A 126 21.94 12.49 -13.23
C LYS A 126 21.49 11.89 -11.90
N ALA A 127 21.69 12.59 -10.79
CA ALA A 127 21.29 12.13 -9.46
C ALA A 127 19.75 11.97 -9.37
N VAL A 128 18.99 12.91 -9.90
CA VAL A 128 17.52 12.82 -9.99
C VAL A 128 17.11 11.62 -10.81
N ARG A 129 17.69 11.44 -12.00
CA ARG A 129 17.36 10.31 -12.88
C ARG A 129 17.69 8.95 -12.25
N GLN A 130 18.79 8.87 -11.50
CA GLN A 130 19.16 7.66 -10.76
C GLN A 130 18.17 7.38 -9.63
N ALA A 131 17.78 8.40 -8.87
CA ALA A 131 16.77 8.27 -7.83
C ALA A 131 15.40 7.86 -8.41
N GLU A 132 15.00 8.41 -9.56
CA GLU A 132 13.78 8.00 -10.28
C GLU A 132 13.82 6.53 -10.68
N LEU A 133 14.95 6.05 -11.21
CA LEU A 133 15.14 4.64 -11.56
C LEU A 133 15.05 3.73 -10.33
N GLU A 134 15.66 4.13 -9.22
CA GLU A 134 15.61 3.38 -7.96
C GLU A 134 14.18 3.32 -7.41
N ILE A 135 13.44 4.42 -7.46
CA ILE A 135 12.02 4.46 -7.10
C ILE A 135 11.22 3.53 -8.01
N ALA A 136 11.44 3.57 -9.33
CA ALA A 136 10.74 2.71 -10.28
C ALA A 136 11.04 1.21 -10.07
N VAL A 137 12.29 0.87 -9.77
CA VAL A 137 12.70 -0.51 -9.44
C VAL A 137 12.07 -0.97 -8.14
N GLU A 138 12.07 -0.13 -7.09
CA GLU A 138 11.39 -0.44 -5.83
C GLU A 138 9.89 -0.63 -6.05
N GLN A 139 9.21 0.27 -6.76
CA GLN A 139 7.80 0.14 -7.11
C GLN A 139 7.50 -1.16 -7.86
N GLY A 140 8.32 -1.51 -8.87
CA GLY A 140 8.15 -2.76 -9.62
C GLY A 140 8.31 -4.01 -8.74
N LYS A 141 9.19 -4.00 -7.72
CA LYS A 141 9.29 -5.09 -6.74
C LYS A 141 8.02 -5.22 -5.90
N TYR A 142 7.43 -4.10 -5.50
CA TYR A 142 6.18 -4.11 -4.73
C TYR A 142 5.00 -4.63 -5.57
N GLU A 143 4.89 -4.22 -6.83
CA GLU A 143 3.83 -4.68 -7.75
C GLU A 143 3.89 -6.21 -7.93
N ILE A 144 5.08 -6.77 -8.21
CA ILE A 144 5.28 -8.22 -8.31
C ILE A 144 4.92 -8.94 -7.00
N ALA A 145 5.33 -8.38 -5.85
CA ALA A 145 5.00 -8.95 -4.55
C ALA A 145 3.48 -8.92 -4.28
N ALA A 146 2.78 -7.87 -4.72
CA ALA A 146 1.33 -7.74 -4.58
C ALA A 146 0.59 -8.81 -5.39
N ASP A 147 1.00 -9.04 -6.64
CA ASP A 147 0.44 -10.07 -7.52
C ASP A 147 0.64 -11.48 -6.94
N VAL A 148 1.86 -11.79 -6.47
CA VAL A 148 2.15 -13.08 -5.82
C VAL A 148 1.28 -13.27 -4.57
N LEU A 149 1.12 -12.22 -3.74
CA LEU A 149 0.27 -12.28 -2.57
C LEU A 149 -1.21 -12.47 -2.93
N HIS A 150 -1.69 -11.87 -4.02
CA HIS A 150 -3.04 -12.07 -4.53
C HIS A 150 -3.27 -13.52 -4.96
N ASP A 151 -2.35 -14.10 -5.73
CA ASP A 151 -2.44 -15.49 -6.20
C ASP A 151 -2.43 -16.49 -5.05
N ILE A 152 -1.54 -16.30 -4.06
CA ILE A 152 -1.53 -17.11 -2.85
C ILE A 152 -2.85 -16.94 -2.08
N GLY A 153 -3.34 -15.70 -1.94
CA GLY A 153 -4.62 -15.41 -1.30
C GLY A 153 -5.79 -16.16 -1.94
N ASN A 154 -5.86 -16.19 -3.27
CA ASN A 154 -6.88 -16.91 -4.02
C ASN A 154 -6.79 -18.43 -3.80
N ALA A 155 -5.58 -18.99 -3.85
CA ALA A 155 -5.36 -20.42 -3.61
C ALA A 155 -5.84 -20.82 -2.20
N ILE A 156 -5.56 -19.99 -1.18
CA ILE A 156 -5.98 -20.25 0.20
C ILE A 156 -7.48 -20.15 0.39
N VAL A 157 -8.14 -19.17 -0.25
CA VAL A 157 -9.61 -19.09 -0.24
C VAL A 157 -10.22 -20.33 -0.87
N GLY A 158 -9.66 -20.80 -1.99
CA GLY A 158 -10.05 -22.07 -2.62
C GLY A 158 -9.89 -23.26 -1.67
N PHE A 159 -8.74 -23.38 -1.03
CA PHE A 159 -8.45 -24.45 -0.07
C PHE A 159 -9.41 -24.42 1.14
N GLY A 160 -9.70 -23.25 1.68
CA GLY A 160 -10.67 -23.07 2.78
C GLY A 160 -12.10 -23.46 2.38
N SER A 161 -12.49 -23.19 1.13
CA SER A 161 -13.79 -23.64 0.59
C SER A 161 -13.89 -25.17 0.55
N TYR A 162 -12.83 -25.86 0.10
CA TYR A 162 -12.79 -27.33 0.10
C TYR A 162 -12.89 -27.91 1.52
N LEU A 163 -12.15 -27.38 2.50
CA LEU A 163 -12.26 -27.82 3.89
C LEU A 163 -13.64 -27.57 4.48
N THR A 164 -14.25 -26.42 4.18
CA THR A 164 -15.62 -26.11 4.62
C THR A 164 -16.63 -27.08 4.01
N ARG A 165 -16.42 -27.52 2.76
CA ARG A 165 -17.24 -28.54 2.11
C ARG A 165 -17.05 -29.91 2.76
N ILE A 166 -15.82 -30.31 3.08
CA ILE A 166 -15.53 -31.56 3.82
C ILE A 166 -16.24 -31.53 5.18
N LYS A 167 -16.13 -30.41 5.91
CA LYS A 167 -16.84 -30.22 7.19
C LYS A 167 -18.36 -30.39 7.06
N ARG A 168 -18.97 -29.80 6.03
CA ARG A 168 -20.41 -29.97 5.75
C ARG A 168 -20.80 -31.40 5.36
N MET A 169 -19.96 -32.09 4.59
CA MET A 169 -20.19 -33.50 4.25
C MET A 169 -20.14 -34.39 5.47
N GLN A 170 -19.26 -34.07 6.42
CA GLN A 170 -19.20 -34.76 7.71
C GLN A 170 -20.45 -34.52 8.56
N ASP A 171 -20.97 -33.28 8.57
CA ASP A 171 -22.23 -32.97 9.26
C ASP A 171 -23.43 -33.71 8.63
N GLN A 172 -23.34 -34.16 7.37
CA GLN A 172 -24.38 -34.91 6.66
C GLN A 172 -24.26 -36.43 6.84
N HIS A 173 -24.70 -36.88 8.01
CA HIS A 173 -25.30 -38.19 8.36
C HIS A 173 -24.99 -39.45 7.51
N THR A 174 -24.14 -40.31 8.09
CA THR A 174 -24.21 -41.78 7.93
C THR A 174 -24.48 -42.51 9.26
N LEU A 175 -24.21 -41.86 10.39
CA LEU A 175 -24.34 -42.44 11.74
C LEU A 175 -25.79 -42.65 12.19
N ASP A 176 -26.75 -41.84 11.72
CA ASP A 176 -28.13 -41.86 12.24
C ASP A 176 -28.81 -43.22 12.04
N ASN A 177 -28.65 -43.79 10.85
CA ASN A 177 -29.28 -45.06 10.51
C ASN A 177 -28.65 -46.20 11.29
N LEU A 178 -27.32 -46.19 11.44
CA LEU A 178 -26.57 -47.21 12.17
C LEU A 178 -26.85 -47.14 13.67
N GLN A 179 -27.04 -45.94 14.20
CA GLN A 179 -27.42 -45.67 15.59
C GLN A 179 -28.87 -46.11 15.87
N LYS A 180 -29.82 -45.83 14.95
CA LYS A 180 -31.20 -46.34 15.02
C LYS A 180 -31.26 -47.86 14.95
N LEU A 181 -30.44 -48.48 14.09
CA LEU A 181 -30.38 -49.94 13.94
C LEU A 181 -29.81 -50.62 15.19
N ALA A 182 -28.71 -50.09 15.73
CA ALA A 182 -28.13 -50.58 16.98
C ALA A 182 -29.12 -50.44 18.14
N GLY A 183 -29.81 -49.30 18.23
CA GLY A 183 -30.86 -49.08 19.23
C GLY A 183 -32.08 -50.00 19.08
N PHE A 184 -32.50 -50.31 17.85
CA PHE A 184 -33.59 -51.26 17.60
C PHE A 184 -33.23 -52.69 18.02
N PHE A 185 -32.03 -53.16 17.66
CA PHE A 185 -31.56 -54.50 18.05
C PHE A 185 -31.43 -54.62 19.57
N GLU A 186 -30.95 -53.56 20.22
CA GLU A 186 -30.82 -53.50 21.67
C GLU A 186 -32.18 -53.49 22.38
N ALA A 187 -33.15 -52.72 21.88
CA ALA A 187 -34.51 -52.70 22.43
C ALA A 187 -35.23 -54.05 22.30
N GLN A 188 -34.98 -54.79 21.20
CA GLN A 188 -35.66 -56.05 20.89
C GLN A 188 -34.82 -57.29 21.23
N GLN A 189 -33.77 -57.13 22.05
CA GLN A 189 -32.80 -58.16 22.42
C GLN A 189 -33.47 -59.48 22.88
N ALA A 190 -34.51 -59.39 23.72
CA ALA A 190 -35.22 -60.56 24.24
C ALA A 190 -36.00 -61.35 23.16
N ALA A 191 -36.56 -60.66 22.17
CA ALA A 191 -37.28 -61.28 21.05
C ALA A 191 -36.31 -61.93 20.05
N PHE A 192 -35.15 -61.32 19.83
CA PHE A 192 -34.09 -61.92 19.02
C PHE A 192 -33.41 -63.09 19.72
N ALA A 193 -33.23 -63.03 21.05
CA ALA A 193 -32.67 -64.12 21.84
C ALA A 193 -33.52 -65.40 21.76
N THR A 194 -34.85 -65.26 21.72
CA THR A 194 -35.79 -66.40 21.57
C THR A 194 -35.75 -67.02 20.18
N THR A 195 -35.43 -66.25 19.13
CA THR A 195 -35.43 -66.71 17.74
C THR A 195 -34.06 -67.23 17.29
N LEU A 196 -32.97 -66.56 17.70
CA LEU A 196 -31.59 -66.81 17.24
C LEU A 196 -30.71 -67.52 18.28
N GLY A 197 -31.16 -67.57 19.53
CA GLY A 197 -30.36 -67.98 20.69
C GLY A 197 -29.62 -66.79 21.31
N ASP A 198 -29.60 -66.77 22.64
CA ASP A 198 -29.16 -65.63 23.47
C ASP A 198 -27.73 -65.16 23.14
N ALA A 199 -26.81 -66.11 22.95
CA ALA A 199 -25.41 -65.83 22.60
C ALA A 199 -25.26 -65.14 21.22
N LYS A 200 -26.05 -65.56 20.22
CA LYS A 200 -25.97 -65.00 18.86
C LYS A 200 -26.63 -63.62 18.78
N ALA A 201 -27.78 -63.45 19.44
CA ALA A 201 -28.45 -62.16 19.53
C ALA A 201 -27.55 -61.11 20.19
N LYS A 202 -26.83 -61.48 21.27
CA LYS A 202 -25.87 -60.60 21.93
C LYS A 202 -24.67 -60.25 21.06
N ALA A 203 -24.09 -61.23 20.37
CA ALA A 203 -22.94 -61.01 19.49
C ALA A 203 -23.23 -60.01 18.35
N VAL A 204 -24.44 -60.03 17.78
CA VAL A 204 -24.85 -59.08 16.71
C VAL A 204 -24.98 -57.67 17.26
N THR A 205 -25.62 -57.49 18.41
CA THR A 205 -25.77 -56.18 19.06
C THR A 205 -24.40 -55.60 19.44
N ASP A 206 -23.51 -56.41 19.99
CA ASP A 206 -22.15 -55.99 20.35
C ASP A 206 -21.34 -55.60 19.09
N MET A 207 -21.49 -56.32 17.99
CA MET A 207 -20.84 -55.99 16.71
C MET A 207 -21.36 -54.65 16.14
N LEU A 208 -22.68 -54.43 16.15
CA LEU A 208 -23.28 -53.17 15.69
C LEU A 208 -22.80 -51.98 16.52
N LYS A 209 -22.74 -52.13 17.84
CA LYS A 209 -22.18 -51.11 18.74
C LYS A 209 -20.70 -50.86 18.50
N GLY A 210 -19.92 -51.91 18.25
CA GLY A 210 -18.50 -51.80 17.92
C GLY A 210 -18.26 -51.01 16.63
N ILE A 211 -19.04 -51.29 15.58
CA ILE A 211 -19.00 -50.54 14.31
C ILE A 211 -19.40 -49.08 14.54
N LEU A 212 -20.49 -48.84 15.28
CA LEU A 212 -20.96 -47.49 15.59
C LEU A 212 -19.88 -46.67 16.32
N ARG A 213 -19.27 -47.25 17.36
CA ARG A 213 -18.19 -46.61 18.13
C ARG A 213 -16.97 -46.32 17.26
N SER A 214 -16.51 -47.30 16.49
CA SER A 214 -15.35 -47.11 15.59
C SER A 214 -15.61 -46.02 14.54
N GLN A 215 -16.84 -45.93 14.03
CA GLN A 215 -17.20 -44.89 13.07
C GLN A 215 -17.26 -43.50 13.72
N GLN A 216 -17.82 -43.39 14.94
CA GLN A 216 -17.85 -42.14 15.70
C GLN A 216 -16.44 -41.64 16.05
N GLU A 217 -15.53 -42.53 16.44
CA GLU A 217 -14.13 -42.20 16.75
C GLU A 217 -13.42 -41.64 15.49
N LYS A 218 -13.57 -42.29 14.33
CA LYS A 218 -12.99 -41.81 13.05
C LYS A 218 -13.57 -40.48 12.61
N ASP A 219 -14.89 -40.31 12.70
CA ASP A 219 -15.52 -39.05 12.34
C ASP A 219 -15.00 -37.93 13.26
N SER A 220 -14.92 -38.16 14.58
CA SER A 220 -14.37 -37.17 15.50
C SER A 220 -12.91 -36.80 15.17
N GLU A 221 -12.09 -37.76 14.77
CA GLU A 221 -10.69 -37.53 14.39
C GLU A 221 -10.59 -36.66 13.12
N ILE A 222 -11.41 -36.95 12.10
CA ILE A 222 -11.49 -36.15 10.86
C ILE A 222 -12.00 -34.72 11.16
N ALA A 223 -13.02 -34.58 12.02
CA ALA A 223 -13.53 -33.26 12.41
C ALA A 223 -12.45 -32.40 13.06
N ASN A 224 -11.69 -32.99 13.98
CA ASN A 224 -10.60 -32.31 14.67
C ASN A 224 -9.51 -31.89 13.67
N ALA A 225 -9.10 -32.79 12.78
CA ALA A 225 -8.10 -32.49 11.74
C ALA A 225 -8.56 -31.37 10.80
N VAL A 226 -9.81 -31.41 10.31
CA VAL A 226 -10.37 -30.36 9.45
C VAL A 226 -10.44 -29.02 10.19
N GLN A 227 -10.83 -29.03 11.47
CA GLN A 227 -10.89 -27.82 12.28
C GLN A 227 -9.50 -27.20 12.51
N GLU A 228 -8.47 -28.03 12.75
CA GLU A 228 -7.09 -27.58 12.87
C GLU A 228 -6.59 -26.96 11.57
N GLN A 229 -6.87 -27.60 10.43
CA GLN A 229 -6.50 -27.05 9.10
C GLN A 229 -7.22 -25.72 8.80
N LEU A 230 -8.48 -25.57 9.18
CA LEU A 230 -9.20 -24.30 9.07
C LEU A 230 -8.59 -23.19 9.93
N ASN A 231 -8.08 -23.53 11.13
CA ASN A 231 -7.38 -22.58 11.98
C ASN A 231 -6.05 -22.14 11.34
N ILE A 232 -5.30 -23.07 10.75
CA ILE A 232 -4.05 -22.77 10.02
C ILE A 232 -4.35 -21.84 8.84
N ILE A 233 -5.36 -22.14 8.03
CA ILE A 233 -5.78 -21.27 6.91
C ILE A 233 -6.09 -19.86 7.41
N SER A 234 -6.84 -19.74 8.49
CA SER A 234 -7.17 -18.43 9.08
C SER A 234 -5.90 -17.67 9.47
N HIS A 235 -4.90 -18.36 10.02
CA HIS A 235 -3.62 -17.74 10.38
C HIS A 235 -2.80 -17.32 9.16
N VAL A 236 -2.77 -18.15 8.11
CA VAL A 236 -2.06 -17.77 6.87
C VAL A 236 -2.75 -16.60 6.17
N GLN A 237 -4.09 -16.55 6.15
CA GLN A 237 -4.83 -15.39 5.64
C GLN A 237 -4.48 -14.11 6.40
N GLU A 238 -4.28 -14.19 7.70
CA GLU A 238 -3.85 -13.07 8.53
C GLU A 238 -2.43 -12.61 8.18
N ILE A 239 -1.48 -13.54 8.03
CA ILE A 239 -0.11 -13.22 7.58
C ILE A 239 -0.14 -12.55 6.21
N LEU A 240 -0.91 -13.07 5.26
CA LEU A 240 -1.03 -12.49 3.93
C LEU A 240 -1.65 -11.09 3.96
N ASN A 241 -2.58 -10.82 4.88
CA ASN A 241 -3.14 -9.48 5.05
C ASN A 241 -2.10 -8.50 5.59
N ILE A 242 -1.27 -8.92 6.54
CA ILE A 242 -0.15 -8.11 7.03
C ILE A 242 0.85 -7.83 5.91
N GLN A 243 1.27 -8.87 5.18
CA GLN A 243 2.22 -8.70 4.07
C GLN A 243 1.66 -7.80 2.97
N ARG A 244 0.37 -7.92 2.65
CA ARG A 244 -0.31 -6.99 1.74
C ARG A 244 -0.29 -5.56 2.27
N GLN A 245 -0.44 -5.31 3.57
CA GLN A 245 -0.33 -3.94 4.11
C GLN A 245 1.08 -3.35 3.96
N TYR A 246 2.13 -4.16 4.07
CA TYR A 246 3.52 -3.70 3.88
C TYR A 246 3.84 -3.44 2.41
N VAL A 247 3.34 -4.28 1.50
CA VAL A 247 3.56 -4.13 0.06
C VAL A 247 2.68 -3.02 -0.53
N SER A 248 1.41 -2.94 -0.12
CA SER A 248 0.46 -1.91 -0.55
C SER A 248 0.65 -0.55 0.13
N GLY A 249 1.76 -0.32 0.85
CA GLY A 249 2.15 1.01 1.32
C GLY A 249 2.26 2.06 0.19
N HIS A 250 2.23 1.62 -1.08
CA HIS A 250 2.29 2.46 -2.27
C HIS A 250 1.13 2.25 -3.27
N GLU A 251 0.18 1.36 -3.00
CA GLU A 251 -0.97 1.14 -3.88
C GLU A 251 -2.24 1.75 -3.32
N SER A 252 -2.42 3.03 -3.63
CA SER A 252 -3.75 3.61 -3.79
C SER A 252 -4.45 2.85 -4.93
N HIS A 253 -5.08 1.71 -4.61
CA HIS A 253 -6.25 1.29 -5.39
C HIS A 253 -7.17 2.52 -5.41
N GLU A 254 -7.49 3.05 -6.59
CA GLU A 254 -8.36 4.23 -6.72
C GLU A 254 -9.57 4.05 -5.80
N ARG A 255 -9.66 4.89 -4.76
CA ARG A 255 -10.73 4.80 -3.77
C ARG A 255 -12.04 5.13 -4.47
N LYS A 256 -12.82 4.10 -4.76
CA LYS A 256 -14.11 4.26 -5.41
C LYS A 256 -15.13 4.80 -4.41
N PRO A 257 -16.18 5.49 -4.87
CA PRO A 257 -17.34 5.76 -4.05
C PRO A 257 -17.96 4.43 -3.57
N VAL A 258 -18.06 4.24 -2.26
CA VAL A 258 -18.66 3.07 -1.64
C VAL A 258 -19.76 3.50 -0.68
N ASN A 259 -20.93 2.89 -0.80
CA ASN A 259 -22.07 3.16 0.06
C ASN A 259 -22.02 2.26 1.31
N LEU A 260 -21.86 2.85 2.51
CA LEU A 260 -21.72 2.12 3.78
C LEU A 260 -22.95 1.28 4.13
N ARG A 261 -24.16 1.72 3.75
CA ARG A 261 -25.40 0.96 3.97
C ARG A 261 -25.34 -0.40 3.29
N SER A 262 -24.83 -0.45 2.05
CA SER A 262 -24.66 -1.73 1.34
C SER A 262 -23.70 -2.67 2.07
N ILE A 263 -22.57 -2.14 2.54
CA ILE A 263 -21.56 -2.94 3.26
C ILE A 263 -22.15 -3.53 4.54
N ILE A 264 -22.88 -2.72 5.31
CA ILE A 264 -23.54 -3.16 6.55
C ILE A 264 -24.56 -4.27 6.28
N ASN A 265 -25.43 -4.08 5.27
CA ASN A 265 -26.44 -5.08 4.92
C ASN A 265 -25.84 -6.43 4.53
N ASP A 266 -24.79 -6.40 3.71
CA ASP A 266 -24.09 -7.61 3.26
C ASP A 266 -23.37 -8.30 4.43
N SER A 267 -22.72 -7.52 5.28
CA SER A 267 -22.09 -7.94 6.53
C SER A 267 -23.06 -8.67 7.46
N VAL A 268 -24.23 -8.08 7.71
CA VAL A 268 -25.30 -8.67 8.53
C VAL A 268 -25.80 -9.97 7.90
N SER A 269 -26.02 -9.96 6.58
CA SER A 269 -26.50 -11.14 5.83
C SER A 269 -25.52 -12.33 5.95
N MET A 270 -24.22 -12.08 5.90
CA MET A 270 -23.19 -13.11 6.05
C MET A 270 -23.18 -13.75 7.44
N LEU A 271 -23.50 -12.98 8.49
CA LEU A 271 -23.46 -13.45 9.88
C LEU A 271 -24.81 -13.93 10.40
N TYR A 272 -25.90 -13.68 9.67
CA TYR A 272 -27.27 -13.96 10.09
C TYR A 272 -27.48 -15.39 10.60
N ALA A 273 -27.02 -16.40 9.84
CA ALA A 273 -27.17 -17.81 10.23
C ALA A 273 -26.42 -18.15 11.54
N THR A 274 -25.28 -17.51 11.78
CA THR A 274 -24.50 -17.70 13.01
C THR A 274 -25.19 -17.05 14.20
N CYS A 275 -25.70 -15.83 14.04
CA CYS A 275 -26.47 -15.14 15.07
C CYS A 275 -27.75 -15.91 15.42
N GLN A 276 -28.48 -16.42 14.43
CA GLN A 276 -29.68 -17.24 14.64
C GLN A 276 -29.36 -18.49 15.48
N LYS A 277 -28.29 -19.21 15.14
CA LYS A 277 -27.84 -20.39 15.92
C LYS A 277 -27.48 -20.05 17.37
N ARG A 278 -26.97 -18.84 17.65
CA ARG A 278 -26.61 -18.39 19.00
C ARG A 278 -27.76 -17.70 19.75
N GLY A 279 -28.89 -17.44 19.08
CA GLY A 279 -30.01 -16.68 19.62
C GLY A 279 -29.69 -15.20 19.83
N ILE A 280 -28.80 -14.63 19.00
CA ILE A 280 -28.43 -13.21 19.03
C ILE A 280 -29.37 -12.44 18.09
N MET A 281 -30.04 -11.41 18.61
CA MET A 281 -30.88 -10.50 17.85
C MET A 281 -30.04 -9.35 17.30
N ILE A 282 -30.14 -9.07 16.00
CA ILE A 282 -29.51 -7.91 15.37
C ILE A 282 -30.59 -6.85 15.14
N SER A 283 -30.38 -5.64 15.67
CA SER A 283 -31.18 -4.46 15.32
C SER A 283 -30.38 -3.55 14.38
N LEU A 284 -31.05 -3.03 13.36
CA LEU A 284 -30.43 -2.18 12.34
C LEU A 284 -31.21 -0.87 12.21
N SER A 285 -30.54 0.25 12.49
CA SER A 285 -31.09 1.60 12.39
C SER A 285 -30.20 2.47 11.52
N ILE A 286 -30.65 2.81 10.30
CA ILE A 286 -29.86 3.61 9.35
C ILE A 286 -30.64 4.85 8.94
N THR A 287 -30.32 5.98 9.58
CA THR A 287 -30.94 7.29 9.36
C THR A 287 -30.17 8.16 8.36
N ALA A 288 -28.94 7.79 8.00
CA ALA A 288 -28.15 8.49 6.99
C ALA A 288 -28.71 8.26 5.56
N ASN A 289 -28.93 9.35 4.84
CA ASN A 289 -29.32 9.32 3.42
C ASN A 289 -28.06 9.24 2.55
N ASP A 290 -27.99 8.20 1.71
CA ASP A 290 -26.88 7.90 0.80
C ASP A 290 -25.45 8.04 1.41
N PRO A 291 -25.11 7.20 2.40
CA PRO A 291 -23.85 7.31 3.15
C PRO A 291 -22.64 6.82 2.33
N ILE A 292 -22.19 7.62 1.37
CA ILE A 292 -21.08 7.31 0.47
C ILE A 292 -19.75 7.83 1.04
N ILE A 293 -18.72 7.00 1.02
CA ILE A 293 -17.32 7.38 1.30
C ILE A 293 -16.40 6.94 0.16
N LYS A 294 -15.22 7.55 0.05
CA LYS A 294 -14.17 7.07 -0.86
C LYS A 294 -13.38 5.96 -0.16
N GLY A 295 -13.48 4.73 -0.67
CA GLY A 295 -12.84 3.59 0.00
C GLY A 295 -12.75 2.31 -0.81
N ASP A 296 -12.17 1.31 -0.15
CA ASP A 296 -12.12 -0.08 -0.59
C ASP A 296 -13.23 -0.85 0.14
N ARG A 297 -14.25 -1.26 -0.62
CA ARG A 297 -15.40 -2.00 -0.10
C ARG A 297 -15.00 -3.28 0.62
N THR A 298 -13.99 -4.00 0.11
CA THR A 298 -13.55 -5.29 0.67
C THR A 298 -12.87 -5.08 2.02
N LYS A 299 -12.00 -4.07 2.13
CA LYS A 299 -11.34 -3.73 3.40
C LYS A 299 -12.35 -3.23 4.44
N LEU A 300 -13.30 -2.38 4.07
CA LEU A 300 -14.34 -1.91 4.98
C LEU A 300 -15.27 -3.05 5.45
N MET A 301 -15.61 -3.98 4.55
CA MET A 301 -16.35 -5.20 4.91
C MET A 301 -15.59 -6.03 5.95
N GLN A 302 -14.27 -6.18 5.78
CA GLN A 302 -13.42 -6.90 6.73
C GLN A 302 -13.47 -6.26 8.13
N VAL A 303 -13.48 -4.93 8.22
CA VAL A 303 -13.65 -4.22 9.50
C VAL A 303 -14.97 -4.61 10.16
N LEU A 304 -16.08 -4.49 9.43
CA LEU A 304 -17.42 -4.79 9.96
C LEU A 304 -17.55 -6.24 10.42
N LEU A 305 -17.11 -7.19 9.60
CA LEU A 305 -17.14 -8.61 9.95
C LEU A 305 -16.32 -8.90 11.22
N ASN A 306 -15.15 -8.27 11.36
CA ASN A 306 -14.31 -8.47 12.54
C ASN A 306 -14.94 -7.86 13.81
N VAL A 307 -15.50 -6.65 13.72
CA VAL A 307 -16.18 -6.01 14.86
C VAL A 307 -17.40 -6.83 15.29
N MET A 308 -18.28 -7.20 14.35
CA MET A 308 -19.45 -8.02 14.70
C MET A 308 -19.09 -9.41 15.21
N LYS A 309 -18.03 -10.03 14.69
CA LYS A 309 -17.52 -11.31 15.21
C LYS A 309 -17.03 -11.16 16.65
N ASN A 310 -16.30 -10.08 16.94
CA ASN A 310 -15.89 -9.78 18.30
C ASN A 310 -17.10 -9.57 19.24
N SER A 311 -18.13 -8.85 18.80
CA SER A 311 -19.38 -8.70 19.55
C SER A 311 -20.09 -10.04 19.80
N MET A 312 -20.23 -10.89 18.78
CA MET A 312 -20.84 -12.22 18.94
C MET A 312 -20.06 -13.13 19.90
N GLU A 313 -18.73 -12.98 19.95
CA GLU A 313 -17.86 -13.75 20.84
C GLU A 313 -17.87 -13.21 22.28
N ALA A 314 -18.12 -11.91 22.46
CA ALA A 314 -18.26 -11.28 23.77
C ALA A 314 -19.62 -11.61 24.43
N ILE A 315 -20.66 -11.91 23.66
CA ILE A 315 -21.97 -12.31 24.19
C ILE A 315 -21.92 -13.75 24.71
N ALA A 316 -22.08 -13.92 26.02
CA ALA A 316 -22.09 -15.23 26.67
C ALA A 316 -23.27 -16.10 26.22
N HIS A 317 -23.07 -17.42 26.17
CA HIS A 317 -24.09 -18.37 25.71
C HIS A 317 -25.35 -18.39 26.59
N ASP A 318 -25.23 -18.06 27.86
CA ASP A 318 -26.28 -18.02 28.89
C ASP A 318 -26.76 -16.60 29.20
N ALA A 319 -26.29 -15.58 28.48
CA ALA A 319 -26.72 -14.20 28.67
C ALA A 319 -28.25 -14.05 28.50
N ARG A 320 -28.86 -13.29 29.41
CA ARG A 320 -30.31 -13.01 29.42
C ARG A 320 -30.72 -12.14 28.22
N GLU A 321 -29.86 -11.22 27.82
CA GLU A 321 -30.04 -10.36 26.66
C GLU A 321 -28.87 -10.57 25.68
N LYS A 322 -29.20 -10.82 24.42
CA LYS A 322 -28.26 -11.13 23.36
C LYS A 322 -28.56 -10.25 22.15
N THR A 323 -28.13 -9.01 22.20
CA THR A 323 -28.42 -8.03 21.16
C THR A 323 -27.13 -7.46 20.58
N ILE A 324 -27.15 -7.22 19.27
CA ILE A 324 -26.16 -6.41 18.57
C ILE A 324 -26.95 -5.32 17.84
N GLU A 325 -26.76 -4.08 18.25
CA GLU A 325 -27.39 -2.91 17.66
C GLU A 325 -26.41 -2.19 16.74
N ILE A 326 -26.83 -2.00 15.48
CA ILE A 326 -26.05 -1.32 14.45
C ILE A 326 -26.77 -0.04 14.05
N GLU A 327 -26.16 1.10 14.36
CA GLU A 327 -26.67 2.43 14.00
C GLU A 327 -25.76 3.09 12.97
N LEU A 328 -26.32 3.62 11.89
CA LEU A 328 -25.59 4.50 10.97
C LEU A 328 -26.36 5.81 10.79
N ALA A 329 -25.76 6.89 11.27
CA ALA A 329 -26.32 8.24 11.23
C ALA A 329 -25.35 9.22 10.57
N GLN A 330 -25.89 10.32 10.05
CA GLN A 330 -25.12 11.47 9.61
C GLN A 330 -25.26 12.59 10.64
N THR A 331 -24.15 13.18 11.09
CA THR A 331 -24.15 14.30 12.02
C THR A 331 -24.49 15.62 11.31
N MET A 332 -24.76 16.68 12.09
CA MET A 332 -24.96 18.03 11.55
C MET A 332 -23.73 18.55 10.79
N GLU A 333 -22.53 18.08 11.15
CA GLU A 333 -21.26 18.41 10.48
C GLU A 333 -20.95 17.48 9.30
N HIS A 334 -21.98 16.80 8.75
CA HIS A 334 -21.88 15.86 7.63
C HIS A 334 -21.01 14.62 7.87
N ALA A 335 -20.53 14.37 9.08
CA ALA A 335 -19.79 13.15 9.41
C ALA A 335 -20.72 11.94 9.42
N LEU A 336 -20.27 10.82 8.85
CA LEU A 336 -20.98 9.54 8.92
C LEU A 336 -20.49 8.77 10.15
N VAL A 337 -21.40 8.46 11.06
CA VAL A 337 -21.11 7.78 12.32
C VAL A 337 -21.81 6.43 12.34
N LEU A 338 -21.01 5.38 12.33
CA LEU A 338 -21.45 4.00 12.52
C LEU A 338 -21.17 3.59 13.97
N LYS A 339 -22.19 3.10 14.67
CA LYS A 339 -22.06 2.49 16.00
C LYS A 339 -22.49 1.03 15.95
N ILE A 340 -21.72 0.17 16.60
CA ILE A 340 -22.04 -1.23 16.82
C ILE A 340 -21.99 -1.45 18.33
N THR A 341 -23.14 -1.66 18.95
CA THR A 341 -23.29 -1.88 20.39
C THR A 341 -23.70 -3.32 20.64
N ASP A 342 -23.04 -4.01 21.56
CA ASP A 342 -23.40 -5.38 21.97
C ASP A 342 -23.72 -5.46 23.46
N THR A 343 -24.42 -6.52 23.87
CA THR A 343 -24.67 -6.86 25.29
C THR A 343 -23.69 -7.92 25.81
N GLY A 344 -22.46 -7.89 25.34
CA GLY A 344 -21.41 -8.81 25.74
C GLY A 344 -20.87 -8.58 27.16
N THR A 345 -19.79 -9.28 27.50
CA THR A 345 -19.15 -9.18 28.82
C THR A 345 -18.55 -7.82 29.14
N GLY A 346 -18.46 -6.89 28.19
CA GLY A 346 -17.80 -5.61 28.37
C GLY A 346 -16.33 -5.74 28.79
N PHE A 347 -15.74 -4.62 29.21
CA PHE A 347 -14.36 -4.54 29.68
C PHE A 347 -14.12 -3.30 30.56
N ASP A 348 -13.00 -3.30 31.30
CA ASP A 348 -12.55 -2.15 32.09
C ASP A 348 -11.78 -1.11 31.26
N GLU A 349 -11.62 0.09 31.80
CA GLU A 349 -10.95 1.21 31.11
C GLU A 349 -9.50 0.87 30.71
N ALA A 350 -8.77 0.15 31.56
CA ALA A 350 -7.40 -0.26 31.30
C ALA A 350 -7.32 -1.19 30.07
N THR A 351 -8.26 -2.11 29.92
CA THR A 351 -8.38 -3.00 28.75
C THR A 351 -8.75 -2.20 27.52
N GLY A 352 -9.71 -1.27 27.62
CA GLY A 352 -10.12 -0.39 26.52
C GLY A 352 -8.95 0.38 25.89
N ASN A 353 -8.09 0.95 26.72
CA ASN A 353 -6.91 1.70 26.29
C ASN A 353 -5.87 0.86 25.52
N ASN A 354 -5.93 -0.46 25.63
CA ASN A 354 -5.00 -1.38 24.98
C ASN A 354 -5.63 -2.15 23.81
N MET A 355 -6.97 -2.12 23.63
CA MET A 355 -7.70 -2.90 22.62
C MET A 355 -7.22 -2.73 21.18
N PHE A 356 -6.70 -1.55 20.83
CA PHE A 356 -6.14 -1.27 19.50
C PHE A 356 -4.61 -1.41 19.42
N LYS A 357 -3.93 -1.83 20.50
CA LYS A 357 -2.50 -2.11 20.45
C LYS A 357 -2.25 -3.42 19.72
N ARG A 358 -1.21 -3.44 18.90
CA ARG A 358 -0.82 -4.62 18.13
C ARG A 358 -0.51 -5.79 19.07
N GLY A 359 -1.14 -6.94 18.82
CA GLY A 359 -0.92 -8.17 19.58
C GLY A 359 -1.64 -8.23 20.93
N PHE A 360 -2.42 -7.20 21.29
CA PHE A 360 -3.20 -7.21 22.52
C PHE A 360 -4.48 -8.06 22.35
N THR A 361 -4.68 -9.02 23.25
CA THR A 361 -5.86 -9.89 23.27
C THR A 361 -6.17 -10.31 24.70
N THR A 362 -7.45 -10.39 25.04
CA THR A 362 -7.94 -11.00 26.29
C THR A 362 -8.43 -12.44 26.08
N LYS A 363 -8.43 -12.91 24.83
CA LYS A 363 -8.89 -14.26 24.43
C LYS A 363 -7.74 -15.24 24.47
N SER A 364 -7.98 -16.43 25.03
CA SER A 364 -6.99 -17.52 25.16
C SER A 364 -6.46 -18.05 23.83
N SER A 365 -7.21 -17.91 22.73
CA SER A 365 -6.83 -18.31 21.36
C SER A 365 -6.76 -17.14 20.38
N GLY A 366 -6.83 -15.89 20.86
CA GLY A 366 -6.81 -14.71 20.00
C GLY A 366 -5.39 -14.30 19.60
N THR A 367 -5.21 -13.79 18.38
CA THR A 367 -3.92 -13.29 17.89
C THR A 367 -3.65 -11.83 18.28
N GLY A 368 -4.70 -11.10 18.71
CA GLY A 368 -4.62 -9.70 19.10
C GLY A 368 -4.36 -8.71 17.95
N LEU A 369 -4.55 -9.16 16.70
CA LEU A 369 -4.31 -8.34 15.51
C LEU A 369 -5.60 -7.81 14.88
N GLY A 370 -6.75 -8.41 15.17
CA GLY A 370 -8.03 -8.06 14.54
C GLY A 370 -8.40 -6.59 14.70
N LEU A 371 -8.44 -6.08 15.94
CA LEU A 371 -8.81 -4.67 16.19
C LEU A 371 -7.71 -3.70 15.73
N TYR A 372 -6.43 -4.06 15.85
CA TYR A 372 -5.33 -3.28 15.28
C TYR A 372 -5.50 -3.08 13.77
N ASN A 373 -5.79 -4.16 13.03
CA ASN A 373 -6.05 -4.10 11.59
C ASN A 373 -7.29 -3.27 11.26
N CYS A 374 -8.36 -3.37 12.07
CA CYS A 374 -9.51 -2.49 11.92
C CYS A 374 -9.11 -1.01 12.01
N LYS A 375 -8.29 -0.65 12.99
CA LYS A 375 -7.79 0.71 13.15
C LYS A 375 -6.99 1.17 11.94
N THR A 376 -6.01 0.39 11.48
CA THR A 376 -5.20 0.74 10.30
C THR A 376 -6.07 0.91 9.04
N ILE A 377 -7.06 0.03 8.83
CA ILE A 377 -7.98 0.15 7.70
C ILE A 377 -8.81 1.44 7.81
N ILE A 378 -9.44 1.70 8.95
CA ILE A 378 -10.29 2.89 9.13
C ILE A 378 -9.48 4.18 9.00
N GLU A 379 -8.31 4.26 9.61
CA GLU A 379 -7.41 5.42 9.50
C GLU A 379 -6.96 5.63 8.06
N SER A 380 -6.62 4.56 7.34
CA SER A 380 -6.30 4.67 5.91
C SER A 380 -7.48 5.24 5.12
N HIS A 381 -8.73 5.00 5.53
CA HIS A 381 -9.95 5.54 4.90
C HIS A 381 -10.33 6.95 5.41
N ALA A 382 -9.41 7.68 6.04
CA ALA A 382 -9.64 9.00 6.64
C ALA A 382 -10.78 8.99 7.68
N GLY A 383 -10.99 7.86 8.35
CA GLY A 383 -11.91 7.73 9.46
C GLY A 383 -11.19 7.54 10.79
N THR A 384 -11.98 7.51 11.86
CA THR A 384 -11.52 7.14 13.20
C THR A 384 -12.34 5.97 13.73
N ILE A 385 -11.73 5.13 14.56
CA ILE A 385 -12.41 4.04 15.26
C ILE A 385 -12.06 4.09 16.74
N ARG A 386 -13.08 3.92 17.59
CA ARG A 386 -12.95 3.78 19.05
C ARG A 386 -13.83 2.65 19.54
N ILE A 387 -13.51 2.14 20.71
CA ILE A 387 -14.31 1.13 21.40
C ILE A 387 -14.40 1.51 22.86
N ASP A 388 -15.62 1.57 23.38
CA ASP A 388 -15.94 2.03 24.72
C ASP A 388 -16.84 1.00 25.43
N SER A 389 -16.76 0.92 26.75
CA SER A 389 -17.55 0.02 27.60
C SER A 389 -17.79 0.72 28.92
N GLU A 390 -19.01 0.62 29.47
CA GLU A 390 -19.32 1.16 30.81
C GLU A 390 -18.76 0.28 31.94
N GLY A 391 -18.24 -0.89 31.61
CA GLY A 391 -17.59 -1.81 32.54
C GLY A 391 -17.91 -3.27 32.24
N PRO A 392 -17.31 -4.21 33.00
CA PRO A 392 -17.65 -5.62 32.91
C PRO A 392 -19.15 -5.87 33.13
N GLY A 393 -19.78 -6.58 32.19
CA GLY A 393 -21.21 -6.89 32.16
C GLY A 393 -22.09 -5.88 31.41
N SER A 394 -21.52 -4.76 30.96
CA SER A 394 -22.29 -3.67 30.30
C SER A 394 -22.20 -3.68 28.78
N GLY A 395 -21.61 -4.72 28.18
CA GLY A 395 -21.38 -4.77 26.75
C GLY A 395 -20.30 -3.81 26.26
N ALA A 396 -20.18 -3.69 24.94
CA ALA A 396 -19.22 -2.79 24.30
C ALA A 396 -19.87 -2.01 23.15
N ARG A 397 -19.38 -0.80 22.91
CA ARG A 397 -19.76 0.03 21.78
C ARG A 397 -18.54 0.39 20.95
N THR A 398 -18.51 -0.11 19.72
CA THR A 398 -17.55 0.35 18.70
C THR A 398 -18.15 1.52 17.94
N THR A 399 -17.44 2.64 17.86
CA THR A 399 -17.84 3.80 17.05
C THR A 399 -16.81 4.02 15.93
N ILE A 400 -17.29 4.09 14.70
CA ILE A 400 -16.50 4.43 13.51
C ILE A 400 -17.05 5.74 12.93
N GLU A 401 -16.18 6.73 12.72
CA GLU A 401 -16.54 8.04 12.18
C GLU A 401 -15.77 8.30 10.89
N PHE A 402 -16.47 8.68 9.83
CA PHE A 402 -15.87 9.18 8.58
C PHE A 402 -16.27 10.64 8.40
N ARG A 403 -15.27 11.52 8.25
CA ARG A 403 -15.51 12.94 7.95
C ARG A 403 -15.44 13.16 6.43
N PRO A 404 -16.33 13.99 5.86
CA PRO A 404 -16.16 14.42 4.49
C PRO A 404 -14.83 15.18 4.35
N ALA A 405 -14.09 14.86 3.29
CA ALA A 405 -12.81 15.50 2.96
C ALA A 405 -13.01 16.87 2.33
#